data_AF-A0A8T8WD83-F1
#
_entry.id   AF-A0A8T8WD83-F1
#
_cell.length_a   1.000
_cell.length_b   1.000
_cell.length_c   1.000
_cell.angle_alpha   90.00
_cell.angle_beta   90.00
_cell.angle_gamma   90.00
#
_symmetry.space_group_name_H-M   'P 1'
#
loop_
_entity.id
_entity.type
_entity.pdbx_description
1 polymer ?
#
loop_
_entity_poly.entity_id
_entity_poly.type
_entity_poly.pdbx_seq_one_letter_code
_entity_poly.pdbx_strand_id
1 'polypeptide(L)'
;MQYDIRDHPQAPPVEELREFTMVPISREEILSRREAGASLEEVNLRETRNDVHVELEPDPTERGSHDDIGTALYRLVQLFGTPNVPGYDAGDDLSDREDTTFKYLLRVINESDADERTLPDEWLITVYDYHVELGVGTAAWDDESVDPAEYDDAVEIVSMALATNVVTEPLQCVYKDKWY
;
A
#
# COMPACT_ATOMS: atom_id res chain seq x y z
N MET A 1 -9.15 17.88 -12.50
CA MET A 1 -10.22 17.49 -11.56
C MET A 1 -9.63 16.37 -10.78
N GLN A 2 -9.65 16.44 -9.44
CA GLN A 2 -9.06 15.41 -8.60
C GLN A 2 -10.14 14.36 -8.31
N TYR A 3 -9.78 13.09 -8.39
CA TYR A 3 -10.69 11.96 -8.13
C TYR A 3 -10.24 11.21 -6.88
N ASP A 4 -11.19 10.73 -6.08
CA ASP A 4 -10.89 9.62 -5.16
C ASP A 4 -10.46 8.40 -5.99
N ILE A 5 -9.46 7.65 -5.53
CA ILE A 5 -8.93 6.50 -6.26
C ILE A 5 -10.00 5.46 -6.62
N ARG A 6 -11.05 5.28 -5.80
CA ARG A 6 -12.14 4.33 -6.07
C ARG A 6 -13.05 4.79 -7.21
N ASP A 7 -13.07 6.10 -7.49
CA ASP A 7 -13.85 6.73 -8.56
C ASP A 7 -12.96 7.17 -9.74
N HIS A 8 -11.65 6.91 -9.69
CA HIS A 8 -10.71 7.35 -10.71
C HIS A 8 -10.96 6.60 -12.03
N PRO A 9 -11.06 7.30 -13.19
CA PRO A 9 -11.47 6.69 -14.46
C PRO A 9 -10.50 5.64 -15.01
N GLN A 10 -9.25 5.65 -14.54
CA GLN A 10 -8.23 4.68 -14.90
C GLN A 10 -7.96 3.66 -13.79
N ALA A 11 -8.62 3.75 -12.63
CA ALA A 11 -8.50 2.72 -11.62
C ALA A 11 -9.22 1.45 -12.10
N PRO A 12 -8.59 0.27 -11.97
CA PRO A 12 -9.25 -0.98 -12.33
C PRO A 12 -10.43 -1.24 -11.38
N PRO A 13 -11.49 -1.91 -11.85
CA PRO A 13 -12.56 -2.38 -10.97
C PRO A 13 -12.03 -3.42 -9.96
N VAL A 14 -12.73 -3.56 -8.83
CA VAL A 14 -12.34 -4.44 -7.72
C VAL A 14 -12.16 -5.90 -8.16
N GLU A 15 -12.91 -6.36 -9.16
CA GLU A 15 -12.77 -7.71 -9.71
C GLU A 15 -11.41 -7.95 -10.37
N GLU A 16 -10.87 -6.95 -11.07
CA GLU A 16 -9.55 -7.00 -11.72
C GLU A 16 -8.42 -6.86 -10.69
N LEU A 17 -8.65 -6.17 -9.57
CA LEU A 17 -7.69 -6.10 -8.47
C LEU A 17 -7.34 -7.48 -7.87
N ARG A 18 -8.19 -8.50 -8.08
CA ARG A 18 -7.95 -9.88 -7.61
C ARG A 18 -6.86 -10.60 -8.39
N GLU A 19 -6.41 -10.05 -9.51
CA GLU A 19 -5.28 -10.56 -10.27
C GLU A 19 -3.93 -10.18 -9.64
N PHE A 20 -3.95 -9.38 -8.57
CA PHE A 20 -2.73 -8.97 -7.86
C PHE A 20 -2.68 -9.53 -6.45
N THR A 21 -1.52 -10.04 -6.07
CA THR A 21 -1.24 -10.51 -4.72
C THR A 21 -0.24 -9.57 -4.05
N MET A 22 -0.58 -9.06 -2.86
CA MET A 22 0.33 -8.26 -2.03
C MET A 22 1.01 -9.14 -0.99
N VAL A 23 2.34 -9.17 -1.01
CA VAL A 23 3.16 -9.97 -0.09
C VAL A 23 4.15 -9.05 0.65
N PRO A 24 4.18 -9.05 2.00
CA PRO A 24 5.17 -8.27 2.72
C PRO A 24 6.57 -8.81 2.48
N ILE A 25 7.51 -7.91 2.15
CA ILE A 25 8.93 -8.27 2.09
C ILE A 25 9.39 -8.66 3.49
N SER A 26 10.14 -9.75 3.62
CA SER A 26 10.61 -10.18 4.94
C SER A 26 11.57 -9.14 5.55
N ARG A 27 11.54 -9.01 6.89
CA ARG A 27 12.48 -8.11 7.58
C ARG A 27 13.92 -8.54 7.34
N GLU A 28 14.18 -9.85 7.31
CA GLU A 28 15.51 -10.39 7.03
C GLU A 28 16.01 -9.98 5.63
N GLU A 29 15.13 -9.97 4.62
CA GLU A 29 15.47 -9.54 3.27
C GLU A 29 15.82 -8.04 3.24
N ILE A 30 15.01 -7.18 3.88
CA ILE A 30 15.26 -5.73 3.95
C ILE A 30 16.62 -5.45 4.60
N LEU A 31 16.89 -6.11 5.73
CA LEU A 31 18.16 -5.94 6.46
C LEU A 31 19.35 -6.45 5.63
N SER A 32 19.21 -7.62 5.00
CA SER A 32 20.25 -8.20 4.14
C SER A 32 20.60 -7.27 2.97
N ARG A 33 19.60 -6.69 2.29
CA ARG A 33 19.80 -5.70 1.22
C ARG A 33 20.55 -4.47 1.73
N ARG A 34 20.13 -3.91 2.87
CA ARG A 34 20.81 -2.76 3.51
C ARG A 34 22.25 -3.08 3.90
N GLU A 35 22.51 -4.27 4.45
CA GLU A 35 23.86 -4.72 4.79
C GLU A 35 24.76 -4.91 3.55
N ALA A 36 24.17 -5.30 2.41
CA ALA A 36 24.85 -5.35 1.13
C ALA A 36 25.11 -3.96 0.52
N GLY A 37 24.60 -2.90 1.13
CA GLY A 37 24.80 -1.52 0.71
C GLY A 37 23.70 -0.97 -0.22
N ALA A 38 22.66 -1.75 -0.50
CA ALA A 38 21.52 -1.28 -1.26
C ALA A 38 20.65 -0.31 -0.43
N SER A 39 20.15 0.73 -1.07
CA SER A 39 19.20 1.67 -0.48
C SER A 39 17.83 1.55 -1.16
N LEU A 40 16.77 1.79 -0.40
CA LEU A 40 15.40 1.77 -0.92
C LEU A 40 15.06 3.18 -1.39
N GLU A 41 14.77 3.32 -2.67
CA GLU A 41 14.23 4.54 -3.26
C GLU A 41 12.70 4.44 -3.28
N GLU A 42 12.05 5.53 -2.89
CA GLU A 42 10.59 5.60 -2.73
C GLU A 42 10.07 6.89 -3.35
N VAL A 43 8.99 6.77 -4.11
CA VAL A 43 8.24 7.91 -4.65
C VAL A 43 6.88 7.96 -3.98
N ASN A 44 6.63 9.05 -3.24
CA ASN A 44 5.34 9.29 -2.61
C ASN A 44 4.30 9.70 -3.65
N LEU A 45 3.37 8.80 -3.98
CA LEU A 45 2.35 9.04 -5.02
C LEU A 45 1.40 10.18 -4.67
N ARG A 46 1.23 10.50 -3.39
CA ARG A 46 0.43 11.64 -2.94
C ARG A 46 1.09 12.97 -3.29
N GLU A 47 2.41 13.03 -3.25
CA GLU A 47 3.16 14.26 -3.55
C GLU A 47 3.41 14.44 -5.05
N THR A 48 3.52 13.35 -5.80
CA THR A 48 3.80 13.38 -7.23
C THR A 48 2.54 13.47 -8.10
N ARG A 49 1.42 12.88 -7.67
CA ARG A 49 0.16 12.93 -8.41
C ARG A 49 -0.74 14.07 -7.94
N ASN A 50 -1.39 14.75 -8.88
CA ASN A 50 -2.30 15.88 -8.62
C ASN A 50 -3.74 15.63 -9.08
N ASP A 51 -3.99 14.47 -9.70
CA ASP A 51 -5.24 14.03 -10.30
C ASP A 51 -5.99 13.01 -9.44
N VAL A 52 -5.32 12.39 -8.46
CA VAL A 52 -5.88 11.35 -7.61
C VAL A 52 -5.54 11.58 -6.13
N HIS A 53 -6.43 11.15 -5.24
CA HIS A 53 -6.17 11.07 -3.80
C HIS A 53 -6.84 9.82 -3.20
N VAL A 54 -6.45 9.47 -1.97
CA VAL A 54 -7.12 8.43 -1.19
C VAL A 54 -7.94 9.12 -0.10
N GLU A 55 -9.26 9.06 -0.19
CA GLU A 55 -10.16 9.61 0.82
C GLU A 55 -10.74 8.47 1.67
N LEU A 56 -10.26 8.33 2.90
CA LEU A 56 -10.84 7.37 3.85
C LEU A 56 -12.18 7.89 4.42
N GLU A 57 -12.36 9.21 4.51
CA GLU A 57 -13.58 9.87 5.03
C GLU A 57 -14.28 10.70 3.93
N PRO A 58 -15.37 10.23 3.32
CA PRO A 58 -16.04 10.97 2.25
C PRO A 58 -16.92 12.16 2.70
N ASP A 59 -17.13 12.36 4.01
CA ASP A 59 -17.86 13.53 4.56
C ASP A 59 -17.23 14.05 5.87
N PRO A 60 -16.49 15.18 5.84
CA PRO A 60 -15.82 15.75 7.01
C PRO A 60 -16.79 16.40 8.03
N THR A 61 -18.09 16.44 7.73
CA THR A 61 -19.14 16.99 8.60
C THR A 61 -19.95 15.92 9.34
N GLU A 62 -19.89 14.68 8.88
CA GLU A 62 -20.46 13.54 9.59
C GLU A 62 -19.39 12.87 10.45
N ARG A 63 -19.46 13.04 11.77
CA ARG A 63 -18.71 12.19 12.71
C ARG A 63 -19.31 10.78 12.71
N GLY A 64 -19.01 10.02 11.66
CA GLY A 64 -19.36 8.61 11.51
C GLY A 64 -18.41 7.70 12.32
N SER A 65 -18.79 6.42 12.45
CA SER A 65 -18.02 5.41 13.18
C SER A 65 -16.92 4.72 12.35
N HIS A 66 -16.61 5.20 11.15
CA HIS A 66 -15.84 4.45 10.17
C HIS A 66 -14.75 5.29 9.49
N ASP A 67 -13.55 4.68 9.42
CA ASP A 67 -12.42 4.94 8.53
C ASP A 67 -11.45 6.10 8.85
N ASP A 68 -10.98 6.11 10.10
CA ASP A 68 -9.72 6.75 10.52
C ASP A 68 -8.50 5.97 9.99
N ILE A 69 -7.37 6.64 9.70
CA ILE A 69 -6.09 6.01 9.33
C ILE A 69 -5.68 4.91 10.31
N GLY A 70 -6.01 5.06 11.60
CA GLY A 70 -5.83 4.03 12.61
C GLY A 70 -6.52 2.69 12.28
N THR A 71 -7.70 2.74 11.64
CA THR A 71 -8.44 1.56 11.19
C THR A 71 -7.75 0.89 9.99
N ALA A 72 -7.31 1.69 9.02
CA ALA A 72 -6.54 1.20 7.88
C ALA A 72 -5.22 0.56 8.31
N LEU A 73 -4.50 1.18 9.25
CA LEU A 73 -3.28 0.61 9.83
C LEU A 73 -3.57 -0.69 10.59
N TYR A 74 -4.61 -0.70 11.43
CA TYR A 74 -5.01 -1.92 12.15
C TYR A 74 -5.34 -3.05 11.18
N ARG A 75 -5.93 -2.72 10.04
CA ARG A 75 -6.23 -3.67 8.98
C ARG A 75 -4.96 -4.26 8.35
N LEU A 76 -3.96 -3.44 8.03
CA LEU A 76 -2.67 -3.95 7.57
C LEU A 76 -2.04 -4.88 8.61
N VAL A 77 -2.15 -4.56 9.90
CA VAL A 77 -1.67 -5.41 10.99
C VAL A 77 -2.39 -6.77 11.03
N GLN A 78 -3.71 -6.80 10.81
CA GLN A 78 -4.47 -8.05 10.76
C GLN A 78 -4.07 -8.95 9.59
N LEU A 79 -3.74 -8.36 8.44
CA LEU A 79 -3.41 -9.09 7.22
C LEU A 79 -1.95 -9.54 7.17
N PHE A 80 -1.03 -8.65 7.55
CA PHE A 80 0.40 -8.82 7.31
C PHE A 80 1.24 -8.89 8.60
N GLY A 81 0.63 -8.74 9.78
CA GLY A 81 1.36 -8.62 11.04
C GLY A 81 1.94 -7.22 11.25
N THR A 82 2.90 -7.05 12.16
CA THR A 82 3.52 -5.74 12.44
C THR A 82 4.25 -5.16 11.23
N PRO A 83 4.44 -3.82 11.15
CA PRO A 83 5.26 -3.19 10.11
C PRO A 83 6.60 -3.89 9.91
N ASN A 84 6.96 -4.14 8.66
CA ASN A 84 8.15 -4.92 8.30
C ASN A 84 9.39 -4.06 8.03
N VAL A 85 9.24 -2.75 7.85
CA VAL A 85 10.36 -1.84 7.60
C VAL A 85 11.09 -1.48 8.91
N PRO A 86 12.41 -1.76 9.03
CA PRO A 86 13.16 -1.42 10.23
C PRO A 86 13.16 0.07 10.54
N GLY A 87 12.89 0.42 11.80
CA GLY A 87 12.75 1.81 12.25
C GLY A 87 11.30 2.33 12.20
N TYR A 88 10.35 1.50 11.79
CA TYR A 88 8.90 1.75 11.89
C TYR A 88 8.21 0.71 12.77
N ASP A 89 8.96 0.10 13.69
CA ASP A 89 8.47 -0.97 14.55
C ASP A 89 7.40 -0.44 15.52
N ALA A 90 6.38 -1.26 15.80
CA ALA A 90 5.34 -0.92 16.74
C ALA A 90 5.90 -0.88 18.18
N GLY A 91 5.82 0.28 18.82
CA GLY A 91 6.33 0.49 20.19
C GLY A 91 7.75 1.05 20.27
N ASP A 92 8.38 1.35 19.13
CA ASP A 92 9.62 2.13 19.08
C ASP A 92 9.39 3.59 19.51
N ASP A 93 10.49 4.28 19.78
CA ASP A 93 10.47 5.73 20.00
C ASP A 93 10.01 6.44 18.70
N LEU A 94 8.94 7.23 18.83
CA LEU A 94 8.31 7.97 17.73
C LEU A 94 8.66 9.46 17.76
N SER A 95 9.46 9.91 18.72
CA SER A 95 9.67 11.34 18.98
C SER A 95 10.30 12.11 17.81
N ASP A 96 11.08 11.43 16.97
CA ASP A 96 11.73 12.00 15.78
C ASP A 96 10.92 11.79 14.48
N ARG A 97 9.71 11.19 14.55
CA ARG A 97 8.87 10.93 13.38
C ARG A 97 7.90 12.10 13.16
N GLU A 98 8.07 12.84 12.07
CA GLU A 98 7.25 14.01 11.75
C GLU A 98 6.06 13.67 10.84
N ASP A 99 6.28 12.86 9.80
CA ASP A 99 5.27 12.65 8.75
C ASP A 99 4.70 11.22 8.70
N THR A 100 5.46 10.23 9.17
CA THR A 100 5.11 8.80 9.06
C THR A 100 5.54 8.02 10.29
N THR A 101 4.66 7.18 10.83
CA THR A 101 4.91 6.37 12.03
C THR A 101 4.85 4.87 11.79
N PHE A 102 4.20 4.39 10.75
CA PHE A 102 4.03 3.00 10.34
C PHE A 102 4.36 2.87 8.86
N LYS A 103 5.18 1.90 8.48
CA LYS A 103 5.50 1.66 7.07
C LYS A 103 5.63 0.18 6.76
N TYR A 104 4.92 -0.25 5.73
CA TYR A 104 5.08 -1.55 5.11
C TYR A 104 5.80 -1.41 3.78
N LEU A 105 6.69 -2.36 3.49
CA LEU A 105 7.23 -2.59 2.16
C LEU A 105 6.63 -3.89 1.62
N LEU A 106 5.89 -3.80 0.53
CA LEU A 106 5.12 -4.89 -0.03
C LEU A 106 5.56 -5.13 -1.47
N ARG A 107 5.64 -6.40 -1.86
CA ARG A 107 5.75 -6.84 -3.24
C ARG A 107 4.35 -7.06 -3.79
N VAL A 108 4.03 -6.41 -4.89
CA VAL A 108 2.84 -6.71 -5.68
C VAL A 108 3.25 -7.72 -6.73
N ILE A 109 2.53 -8.83 -6.80
CA ILE A 109 2.73 -9.90 -7.78
C ILE A 109 1.54 -9.87 -8.73
N ASN A 110 1.80 -9.74 -10.02
CA ASN A 110 0.80 -9.78 -11.07
C ASN A 110 0.57 -11.22 -11.52
N GLU A 111 -0.59 -11.76 -11.16
CA GLU A 111 -1.01 -13.14 -11.44
C GLU A 111 -1.86 -13.24 -12.72
N SER A 112 -2.10 -12.15 -13.45
CA SER A 112 -2.78 -12.17 -14.76
C SER A 112 -2.04 -13.07 -15.75
N ASP A 113 -2.76 -13.59 -16.76
CA ASP A 113 -2.16 -14.40 -17.82
C ASP A 113 -1.01 -13.62 -18.51
N ALA A 114 0.14 -14.26 -18.70
CA ALA A 114 1.32 -13.64 -19.29
C ALA A 114 1.07 -13.10 -20.70
N ASP A 115 0.15 -13.70 -21.46
CA ASP A 115 -0.20 -13.25 -22.82
C ASP A 115 -1.17 -12.04 -22.83
N GLU A 116 -1.86 -11.79 -21.72
CA GLU A 116 -2.82 -10.67 -21.55
C GLU A 116 -2.26 -9.56 -20.65
N ARG A 117 -1.13 -9.81 -19.98
CA ARG A 117 -0.50 -8.92 -19.02
C ARG A 117 0.03 -7.65 -19.68
N THR A 118 -0.38 -6.50 -19.12
CA THR A 118 0.07 -5.17 -19.57
C THR A 118 0.96 -4.45 -18.55
N LEU A 119 0.91 -4.87 -17.28
CA LEU A 119 1.73 -4.34 -16.19
C LEU A 119 2.92 -5.26 -15.88
N PRO A 120 3.93 -4.80 -15.12
CA PRO A 120 5.04 -5.65 -14.72
C PRO A 120 4.61 -6.92 -13.98
N ASP A 121 5.45 -7.96 -14.03
CA ASP A 121 5.24 -9.23 -13.32
C ASP A 121 5.21 -9.04 -11.81
N GLU A 122 6.05 -8.15 -11.31
CA GLU A 122 6.08 -7.72 -9.92
C GLU A 122 6.66 -6.32 -9.81
N TRP A 123 6.28 -5.60 -8.75
CA TRP A 123 6.89 -4.33 -8.36
C TRP A 123 6.79 -4.14 -6.85
N LEU A 124 7.53 -3.18 -6.30
CA LEU A 124 7.48 -2.85 -4.89
C LEU A 124 6.62 -1.61 -4.65
N ILE A 125 5.85 -1.65 -3.56
CA ILE A 125 5.10 -0.51 -3.05
C ILE A 125 5.35 -0.36 -1.56
N THR A 126 5.23 0.88 -1.09
CA THR A 126 5.17 1.19 0.33
C THR A 126 3.78 1.63 0.71
N VAL A 127 3.26 1.13 1.83
CA VAL A 127 1.99 1.58 2.42
C VAL A 127 2.26 2.06 3.83
N TYR A 128 1.85 3.28 4.14
CA TYR A 128 2.21 3.96 5.38
C TYR A 128 1.13 4.95 5.83
N ASP A 129 1.22 5.42 7.06
CA ASP A 129 0.50 6.63 7.48
C ASP A 129 1.28 7.86 7.02
N TYR A 130 0.57 8.78 6.38
CA TYR A 130 1.12 10.08 6.01
C TYR A 130 0.24 11.15 6.64
N HIS A 131 0.75 11.77 7.70
CA HIS A 131 -0.01 12.62 8.60
C HIS A 131 -1.28 11.94 9.17
N VAL A 132 -2.44 12.18 8.56
CA VAL A 132 -3.76 11.66 8.98
C VAL A 132 -4.40 10.78 7.91
N GLU A 133 -3.67 10.45 6.85
CA GLU A 133 -4.19 9.79 5.66
C GLU A 133 -3.34 8.56 5.30
N LEU A 134 -3.87 7.75 4.38
CA LEU A 134 -3.16 6.60 3.81
C LEU A 134 -2.13 7.10 2.79
N GLY A 135 -0.86 6.84 3.07
CA GLY A 135 0.25 7.03 2.15
C GLY A 135 0.48 5.76 1.33
N VAL A 136 0.66 5.94 0.02
CA VAL A 136 1.08 4.88 -0.91
C VAL A 136 2.24 5.41 -1.73
N GLY A 137 3.30 4.63 -1.84
CA GLY A 137 4.45 4.93 -2.68
C GLY A 137 4.81 3.78 -3.59
N THR A 138 5.38 4.07 -4.76
CA THR A 138 6.16 3.08 -5.52
C THR A 138 7.58 3.04 -4.97
N ALA A 139 8.21 1.87 -5.01
CA ALA A 139 9.57 1.72 -4.51
C ALA A 139 10.41 0.82 -5.41
N ALA A 140 11.72 0.98 -5.32
CA ALA A 140 12.70 0.07 -5.89
C ALA A 140 13.98 0.09 -5.05
N TRP A 141 14.80 -0.94 -5.20
CA TRP A 141 16.16 -0.90 -4.67
C TRP A 141 17.08 -0.19 -5.67
N ASP A 142 17.98 0.65 -5.18
CA ASP A 142 18.93 1.41 -6.01
C ASP A 142 19.91 0.53 -6.82
N ASP A 143 20.05 -0.74 -6.43
CA ASP A 143 20.84 -1.74 -7.13
C ASP A 143 20.07 -2.44 -8.27
N GLU A 144 18.78 -2.16 -8.42
CA GLU A 144 17.93 -2.67 -9.48
C GLU A 144 17.87 -1.69 -10.66
N SER A 145 17.64 -2.20 -11.88
CA SER A 145 17.59 -1.37 -13.09
C SER A 145 16.25 -0.64 -13.27
N VAL A 146 15.47 -0.51 -12.21
CA VAL A 146 14.11 0.04 -12.22
C VAL A 146 14.11 1.28 -11.33
N ASP A 147 13.88 2.44 -11.92
CA ASP A 147 13.67 3.69 -11.19
C ASP A 147 12.18 3.79 -10.81
N PRO A 148 11.83 3.91 -9.51
CA PRO A 148 10.44 3.98 -9.09
C PRO A 148 9.73 5.27 -9.56
N ALA A 149 10.48 6.31 -9.96
CA ALA A 149 9.93 7.52 -10.57
C ALA A 149 9.62 7.36 -12.07
N GLU A 150 10.08 6.29 -12.70
CA GLU A 150 9.83 5.97 -14.12
C GLU A 150 8.70 4.94 -14.32
N TYR A 151 8.04 4.50 -13.24
CA TYR A 151 6.85 3.65 -13.37
C TYR A 151 5.75 4.36 -14.17
N ASP A 152 5.03 3.58 -14.98
CA ASP A 152 3.89 4.08 -15.75
C ASP A 152 2.73 4.47 -14.80
N ASP A 153 1.92 5.45 -15.22
CA ASP A 153 0.74 5.94 -14.51
C ASP A 153 -0.18 4.79 -14.06
N ALA A 154 -0.28 3.74 -14.89
CA ALA A 154 -1.07 2.57 -14.59
C ALA A 154 -0.56 1.80 -13.36
N VAL A 155 0.76 1.67 -13.16
CA VAL A 155 1.33 1.02 -11.98
C VAL A 155 1.02 1.83 -10.73
N GLU A 156 1.15 3.15 -10.80
CA GLU A 156 0.87 4.05 -9.66
C GLU A 156 -0.61 3.97 -9.24
N ILE A 157 -1.52 4.08 -10.21
CA ILE A 157 -2.97 4.03 -9.97
C ILE A 157 -3.38 2.66 -9.42
N VAL A 158 -2.89 1.57 -10.01
CA VAL A 158 -3.17 0.21 -9.51
C VAL A 158 -2.63 0.02 -8.09
N SER A 159 -1.44 0.54 -7.80
CA SER A 159 -0.85 0.49 -6.45
C SER A 159 -1.72 1.21 -5.41
N MET A 160 -2.20 2.41 -5.75
CA MET A 160 -3.11 3.17 -4.88
C MET A 160 -4.46 2.45 -4.71
N ALA A 161 -5.01 1.90 -5.79
CA ALA A 161 -6.29 1.18 -5.76
C ALA A 161 -6.20 -0.10 -4.92
N LEU A 162 -5.13 -0.89 -5.09
CA LEU A 162 -4.87 -2.10 -4.31
C LEU A 162 -4.74 -1.79 -2.82
N ALA A 163 -3.85 -0.84 -2.47
CA ALA A 163 -3.62 -0.48 -1.07
C ALA A 163 -4.91 0.01 -0.40
N THR A 164 -5.69 0.85 -1.10
CA THR A 164 -6.99 1.34 -0.63
C THR A 164 -7.98 0.19 -0.44
N ASN A 165 -8.14 -0.67 -1.45
CA ASN A 165 -9.07 -1.79 -1.38
C ASN A 165 -8.75 -2.75 -0.23
N VAL A 166 -7.47 -3.08 -0.03
CA VAL A 166 -7.00 -3.96 1.06
C VAL A 166 -7.38 -3.43 2.44
N VAL A 167 -7.32 -2.11 2.64
CA VAL A 167 -7.59 -1.48 3.93
C VAL A 167 -9.07 -1.13 4.14
N THR A 168 -9.86 -0.96 3.09
CA THR A 168 -11.28 -0.60 3.20
C THR A 168 -12.26 -1.77 3.04
N GLU A 169 -11.89 -2.84 2.33
CA GLU A 169 -12.82 -3.95 2.08
C GLU A 169 -13.10 -4.78 3.34
N PRO A 170 -14.37 -5.03 3.69
CA PRO A 170 -14.70 -5.89 4.82
C PRO A 170 -14.25 -7.34 4.58
N LEU A 171 -13.48 -7.93 5.50
CA LEU A 171 -13.31 -9.38 5.50
C LEU A 171 -14.62 -10.01 5.97
N GLN A 172 -15.23 -10.83 5.12
CA GLN A 172 -16.27 -11.73 5.60
C GLN A 172 -15.63 -12.79 6.49
N CYS A 173 -15.73 -12.59 7.81
CA CYS A 173 -15.50 -13.64 8.79
C CYS A 173 -16.59 -14.71 8.63
N VAL A 174 -16.37 -15.68 7.74
CA VAL A 174 -17.19 -16.88 7.68
C VAL A 174 -16.88 -17.69 8.94
N TYR A 175 -17.72 -17.55 9.97
CA TYR A 175 -17.66 -18.45 11.11
C TYR A 175 -17.79 -19.88 10.59
N LYS A 176 -16.79 -20.73 10.86
CA LYS A 176 -16.93 -22.18 10.70
C LYS A 176 -18.16 -22.58 11.51
N ASP A 177 -19.16 -23.17 10.86
CA ASP A 177 -20.46 -23.50 11.46
C ASP A 177 -20.29 -23.95 12.92
N LYS A 178 -20.88 -23.18 13.84
CA LYS A 178 -20.90 -23.58 15.25
C LYS A 178 -21.69 -24.87 15.31
N TRP A 179 -21.02 -25.94 15.75
CA TRP A 179 -21.63 -27.23 16.01
C TRP A 179 -22.82 -27.03 16.96
N TYR A 180 -24.03 -27.36 16.48
CA TYR A 180 -25.24 -27.48 17.31
C TYR A 180 -25.32 -28.85 17.97
#